data_AF-A0A1C5IBY9-F1
#
_entry.id   AF-A0A1C5IBY9-F1
#
_cell.length_a   1.000
_cell.length_b   1.000
_cell.length_c   1.000
_cell.angle_alpha   90.00
_cell.angle_beta   90.00
_cell.angle_gamma   90.00
#
_symmetry.space_group_name_H-M   'P 1'
#
loop_
_entity.id
_entity.type
_entity.pdbx_description
1 polymer ?
#
loop_
_entity_poly.entity_id
_entity_poly.type
_entity_poly.pdbx_seq_one_letter_code
_entity_poly.pdbx_strand_id
1 'polypeptide(L)'
;MTPRQQARPPRGGTTPVDFTEFYRAHFHRIAVQLYAYLGDHGEAQDLTQEAFCRTLERWPRIAGYDDPSAFVRRVAWNLATSRLRRMRTAVRHLARQREEHVPGPEPDRVALLDALATLPADQRRAIVLHHLDHLSVAEIAQQVGAPEGTVRSRLSRGRAALARHLTETGSELRRA
;
A
#
# COMPACT_ATOMS: atom_id res chain seq x y z
N MET A 1 -39.07 7.63 -14.79
CA MET A 1 -38.05 7.66 -15.84
C MET A 1 -37.33 9.01 -15.75
N THR A 2 -36.32 9.09 -14.89
CA THR A 2 -35.60 10.32 -14.53
C THR A 2 -34.46 10.55 -15.53
N PRO A 3 -34.29 11.75 -16.10
CA PRO A 3 -33.20 11.99 -17.03
C PRO A 3 -31.86 11.93 -16.27
N ARG A 4 -30.97 11.03 -16.71
CA ARG A 4 -29.57 10.98 -16.30
C ARG A 4 -28.91 12.31 -16.63
N GLN A 5 -28.60 13.09 -15.60
CA GLN A 5 -27.83 14.31 -15.69
C GLN A 5 -26.44 13.95 -16.24
N GLN A 6 -26.20 14.29 -17.51
CA GLN A 6 -24.90 14.13 -18.15
C GLN A 6 -23.96 15.16 -17.54
N ALA A 7 -22.89 14.70 -16.90
CA ALA A 7 -21.83 15.56 -16.41
C ALA A 7 -21.18 16.28 -17.59
N ARG A 8 -21.26 17.61 -17.58
CA ARG A 8 -20.61 18.50 -18.54
C ARG A 8 -19.09 18.40 -18.40
N PRO A 9 -18.31 18.19 -19.47
CA PRO A 9 -16.86 18.14 -19.36
C PRO A 9 -16.29 19.52 -18.98
N PRO A 10 -15.24 19.59 -18.15
CA PRO A 10 -14.60 20.85 -17.79
C PRO A 10 -13.98 21.50 -19.04
N ARG A 11 -14.25 22.79 -19.23
CA ARG A 11 -13.55 23.65 -20.19
C ARG A 11 -12.31 24.20 -19.48
N GLY A 12 -11.15 23.63 -19.75
CA GLY A 12 -9.84 24.10 -19.29
C GLY A 12 -8.75 23.31 -20.00
N GLY A 13 -7.91 23.99 -20.78
CA GLY A 13 -6.89 23.39 -21.64
C GLY A 13 -5.66 22.92 -20.89
N THR A 14 -5.77 21.78 -20.21
CA THR A 14 -4.61 21.00 -19.77
C THR A 14 -4.46 19.86 -20.76
N THR A 15 -3.33 19.79 -21.47
CA THR A 15 -2.99 18.61 -22.27
C THR A 15 -3.11 17.38 -21.35
N PRO A 16 -3.85 16.32 -21.72
CA PRO A 16 -3.95 15.14 -20.87
C PRO A 16 -2.55 14.66 -20.51
N VAL A 17 -2.27 14.48 -19.21
CA VAL A 17 -0.97 13.97 -18.75
C VAL A 17 -0.69 12.69 -19.53
N ASP A 18 0.49 12.61 -20.16
CA ASP A 18 0.87 11.42 -20.89
C ASP A 18 1.00 10.25 -19.92
N PHE A 19 0.48 9.07 -20.30
CA PHE A 19 0.52 7.91 -19.42
C PHE A 19 1.96 7.50 -19.10
N THR A 20 2.89 7.63 -20.04
CA THR A 20 4.30 7.24 -19.83
C THR A 20 4.95 8.11 -18.77
N GLU A 21 4.71 9.42 -18.81
CA GLU A 21 5.20 10.36 -17.81
C GLU A 21 4.57 10.07 -16.43
N PHE A 22 3.26 9.88 -16.40
CA PHE A 22 2.55 9.52 -15.17
C PHE A 22 3.07 8.20 -14.57
N TYR A 23 3.29 7.18 -15.40
CA TYR A 23 3.86 5.89 -14.98
C TYR A 23 5.24 6.08 -14.35
N ARG A 24 6.15 6.78 -15.03
CA ARG A 24 7.52 7.04 -14.54
C ARG A 24 7.53 7.78 -13.20
N ALA A 25 6.64 8.74 -13.02
CA ALA A 25 6.55 9.53 -11.80
C ALA A 25 6.01 8.73 -10.58
N HIS A 26 5.16 7.72 -10.80
CA HIS A 26 4.40 7.09 -9.71
C HIS A 26 4.73 5.63 -9.44
N PHE A 27 5.24 4.89 -10.43
CA PHE A 27 5.42 3.45 -10.32
C PHE A 27 6.32 3.05 -9.15
N HIS A 28 7.51 3.65 -9.06
CA HIS A 28 8.48 3.31 -8.02
C HIS A 28 7.92 3.56 -6.61
N ARG A 29 7.26 4.70 -6.39
CA ARG A 29 6.68 5.06 -5.10
C ARG A 29 5.62 4.04 -4.66
N ILE A 30 4.75 3.61 -5.56
CA ILE A 30 3.72 2.61 -5.27
C ILE A 30 4.35 1.23 -5.01
N ALA A 31 5.36 0.84 -5.79
CA ALA A 31 6.07 -0.43 -5.60
C ALA A 31 6.75 -0.50 -4.21
N VAL A 32 7.40 0.59 -3.78
CA VAL A 32 8.01 0.67 -2.43
C VAL A 32 6.97 0.52 -1.33
N GLN A 33 5.79 1.15 -1.47
CA GLN A 33 4.70 1.01 -0.51
C GLN A 33 4.19 -0.44 -0.43
N LEU A 34 3.97 -1.08 -1.58
CA LEU A 34 3.51 -2.46 -1.64
C LEU A 34 4.56 -3.42 -1.08
N TYR A 35 5.84 -3.16 -1.32
CA TYR A 35 6.93 -3.93 -0.74
C TYR A 35 6.96 -3.82 0.80
N ALA A 36 6.84 -2.60 1.34
CA ALA A 36 6.74 -2.39 2.79
C ALA A 36 5.50 -3.08 3.41
N TYR A 37 4.45 -3.31 2.62
CA TYR A 37 3.26 -3.99 3.07
C TYR A 37 3.37 -5.52 2.97
N LEU A 38 3.88 -6.04 1.85
CA LEU A 38 3.91 -7.46 1.52
C LEU A 38 5.16 -8.18 2.04
N GLY A 39 6.29 -7.48 2.14
CA GLY A 39 7.60 -8.06 2.44
C GLY A 39 8.27 -8.77 1.26
N ASP A 40 7.62 -8.80 0.09
CA ASP A 40 8.11 -9.48 -1.12
C ASP A 40 8.24 -8.48 -2.27
N HIS A 41 9.44 -8.37 -2.83
CA HIS A 41 9.75 -7.41 -3.88
C HIS A 41 9.12 -7.79 -5.24
N GLY A 42 9.13 -9.08 -5.59
CA GLY A 42 8.55 -9.56 -6.85
C GLY A 42 7.04 -9.34 -6.87
N GLU A 43 6.36 -9.77 -5.81
CA GLU A 43 4.92 -9.55 -5.65
C GLU A 43 4.57 -8.05 -5.65
N ALA A 44 5.37 -7.21 -5.00
CA ALA A 44 5.14 -5.77 -5.01
C ALA A 44 5.25 -5.18 -6.42
N GLN A 45 6.25 -5.59 -7.20
CA GLN A 45 6.41 -5.13 -8.59
C GLN A 45 5.25 -5.62 -9.46
N ASP A 46 4.88 -6.90 -9.39
CA ASP A 46 3.82 -7.49 -10.22
C ASP A 46 2.47 -6.84 -9.95
N LEU A 47 2.10 -6.68 -8.68
CA LEU A 47 0.83 -6.05 -8.32
C LEU A 47 0.81 -4.55 -8.66
N THR A 48 1.96 -3.88 -8.63
CA THR A 48 2.07 -2.50 -9.11
C THR A 48 1.88 -2.45 -10.62
N GLN A 49 2.57 -3.29 -11.39
CA GLN A 49 2.41 -3.38 -12.85
C GLN A 49 0.95 -3.65 -13.23
N GLU A 50 0.32 -4.64 -12.61
CA GLU A 50 -1.09 -4.96 -12.82
C GLU A 50 -2.01 -3.75 -12.55
N ALA A 51 -1.74 -2.98 -11.49
CA ALA A 51 -2.52 -1.78 -11.20
C ALA A 51 -2.38 -0.69 -12.29
N PHE A 52 -1.16 -0.51 -12.82
CA PHE A 52 -0.93 0.41 -13.93
C PHE A 52 -1.54 -0.08 -15.24
N CYS A 53 -1.48 -1.37 -15.56
CA CYS A 53 -2.15 -1.96 -16.73
C CYS A 53 -3.66 -1.70 -16.70
N ARG A 54 -4.32 -1.98 -15.56
CA ARG A 54 -5.77 -1.68 -15.38
C ARG A 54 -6.10 -0.19 -15.47
N THR A 55 -5.14 0.66 -15.12
CA THR A 55 -5.29 2.12 -15.20
C THR A 55 -5.16 2.58 -16.65
N LEU A 56 -4.19 2.04 -17.40
CA LEU A 56 -3.95 2.33 -18.81
C LEU A 56 -5.22 2.09 -19.64
N GLU A 57 -5.90 0.96 -19.42
CA GLU A 57 -7.17 0.63 -20.08
C GLU A 57 -8.26 1.71 -19.94
N ARG A 58 -8.16 2.56 -18.91
CA ARG A 58 -9.15 3.59 -18.56
C ARG A 58 -8.53 4.98 -18.52
N TRP A 59 -7.32 5.14 -19.06
CA TRP A 59 -6.51 6.36 -18.92
C TRP A 59 -7.22 7.64 -19.38
N PRO A 60 -7.94 7.67 -20.53
CA PRO A 60 -8.61 8.90 -20.98
C PRO A 60 -9.59 9.48 -19.95
N ARG A 61 -10.19 8.63 -19.11
CA ARG A 61 -11.07 9.06 -18.03
C ARG A 61 -10.29 9.41 -16.76
N ILE A 62 -9.30 8.60 -16.40
CA ILE A 62 -8.54 8.74 -15.15
C ILE A 62 -7.62 9.96 -15.19
N ALA A 63 -7.04 10.29 -16.35
CA ALA A 63 -6.19 11.46 -16.55
C ALA A 63 -6.91 12.79 -16.24
N GLY A 64 -8.25 12.81 -16.28
CA GLY A 64 -9.07 13.96 -15.94
C GLY A 64 -9.50 14.05 -14.48
N TYR A 65 -9.04 13.16 -13.59
CA TYR A 65 -9.33 13.23 -12.16
C TYR A 65 -8.42 14.25 -11.47
N ASP A 66 -8.86 14.81 -10.34
CA ASP A 66 -8.05 15.74 -9.54
C ASP A 66 -6.72 15.09 -9.06
N ASP A 67 -6.78 13.81 -8.66
CA ASP A 67 -5.59 12.98 -8.38
C ASP A 67 -5.72 11.60 -9.06
N PRO A 68 -5.15 11.42 -10.26
CA PRO A 68 -5.10 10.13 -10.94
C PRO A 68 -4.32 9.07 -10.14
N SER A 69 -3.33 9.49 -9.34
CA SER A 69 -2.50 8.56 -8.55
C SER A 69 -3.28 7.88 -7.43
N ALA A 70 -4.27 8.56 -6.83
CA ALA A 70 -5.18 7.96 -5.86
C ALA A 70 -5.96 6.77 -6.43
N PHE A 71 -6.34 6.82 -7.71
CA PHE A 71 -7.02 5.70 -8.37
C PHE A 71 -6.10 4.48 -8.48
N VAL A 72 -4.91 4.65 -9.03
CA VAL A 72 -3.92 3.57 -9.18
C VAL A 72 -3.57 2.96 -7.84
N ARG A 73 -3.31 3.83 -6.85
CA ARG A 73 -3.00 3.43 -5.48
C ARG A 73 -4.12 2.59 -4.87
N ARG A 74 -5.38 3.00 -5.04
CA ARG A 74 -6.53 2.21 -4.58
C ARG A 74 -6.56 0.82 -5.22
N VAL A 75 -6.32 0.72 -6.53
CA VAL A 75 -6.25 -0.56 -7.24
C VAL A 75 -5.12 -1.43 -6.70
N ALA A 76 -3.90 -0.89 -6.62
CA ALA A 76 -2.71 -1.58 -6.11
C ALA A 76 -2.92 -2.12 -4.69
N TRP A 77 -3.45 -1.30 -3.78
CA TRP A 77 -3.70 -1.71 -2.40
C TRP A 77 -4.80 -2.75 -2.26
N ASN A 78 -5.82 -2.73 -3.12
CA ASN A 78 -6.85 -3.77 -3.15
C ASN A 78 -6.29 -5.11 -3.63
N LEU A 79 -5.42 -5.09 -4.64
CA LEU A 79 -4.70 -6.27 -5.12
C LEU A 79 -3.80 -6.84 -4.01
N ALA A 80 -2.98 -6.01 -3.38
CA ALA A 80 -2.07 -6.41 -2.31
C ALA A 80 -2.82 -6.96 -1.08
N THR A 81 -3.92 -6.31 -0.67
CA THR A 81 -4.76 -6.80 0.42
C THR A 81 -5.38 -8.16 0.09
N SER A 82 -5.84 -8.33 -1.16
CA SER A 82 -6.39 -9.61 -1.63
C SER A 82 -5.33 -10.71 -1.69
N ARG A 83 -4.09 -10.39 -2.10
CA ARG A 83 -2.95 -11.32 -2.11
C ARG A 83 -2.61 -11.77 -0.69
N LEU A 84 -2.41 -10.83 0.24
CA LEU A 84 -2.08 -11.15 1.63
C LEU A 84 -3.18 -12.00 2.31
N ARG A 85 -4.46 -11.71 2.03
CA ARG A 85 -5.57 -12.54 2.50
C ARG A 85 -5.49 -13.97 1.96
N ARG A 86 -5.24 -14.13 0.66
CA ARG A 86 -5.08 -15.46 0.02
C ARG A 86 -3.88 -16.21 0.58
N MET A 87 -2.73 -15.56 0.75
CA MET A 87 -1.54 -16.16 1.36
C MET A 87 -1.82 -16.64 2.78
N ARG A 88 -2.50 -15.83 3.62
CA ARG A 88 -2.89 -16.26 4.98
C ARG A 88 -3.84 -17.45 4.98
N THR A 89 -4.81 -17.49 4.06
CA THR A 89 -5.71 -18.65 3.93
C THR A 89 -4.93 -19.89 3.48
N ALA A 90 -4.03 -19.75 2.51
CA ALA A 90 -3.17 -20.82 2.03
C ALA A 90 -2.23 -21.32 3.12
N VAL A 91 -1.54 -20.44 3.85
CA VAL A 91 -0.69 -20.81 4.99
C VAL A 91 -1.50 -21.45 6.10
N ARG A 92 -2.72 -21.00 6.42
CA ARG A 92 -3.57 -21.69 7.41
C ARG A 92 -3.98 -23.10 6.97
N HIS A 93 -4.13 -23.30 5.67
CA HIS A 93 -4.39 -24.63 5.10
C HIS A 93 -3.12 -25.49 5.12
N LEU A 94 -1.98 -24.91 4.74
CA LEU A 94 -0.70 -25.57 4.61
C LEU A 94 -0.02 -25.83 5.96
N ALA A 95 -0.17 -24.97 6.97
CA ALA A 95 0.42 -25.10 8.32
C ALA A 95 -0.07 -26.33 9.10
N ARG A 96 -0.93 -27.15 8.49
CA ARG A 96 -1.12 -28.57 8.83
C ARG A 96 0.08 -29.45 8.43
N GLN A 97 1.09 -28.89 7.76
CA GLN A 97 2.36 -29.44 7.26
C GLN A 97 3.38 -28.25 7.19
N ARG A 98 4.36 -28.19 8.11
CA ARG A 98 5.36 -27.08 8.20
C ARG A 98 6.31 -27.06 6.99
N GLU A 99 6.94 -25.94 6.58
CA GLU A 99 8.02 -25.20 7.27
C GLU A 99 8.25 -23.75 6.76
N GLU A 100 9.14 -23.02 7.44
CA GLU A 100 9.30 -21.56 7.56
C GLU A 100 10.26 -20.94 6.51
N HIS A 101 10.04 -19.67 6.13
CA HIS A 101 10.79 -18.97 5.08
C HIS A 101 11.89 -18.06 5.65
N VAL A 102 13.06 -18.06 5.02
CA VAL A 102 14.26 -17.27 5.38
C VAL A 102 14.45 -16.11 4.40
N PRO A 103 14.68 -14.86 4.86
CA PRO A 103 15.08 -13.77 3.96
C PRO A 103 16.53 -13.27 4.18
N GLY A 104 17.11 -12.69 3.12
CA GLY A 104 18.17 -11.65 3.12
C GLY A 104 17.87 -10.64 2.00
N PRO A 105 18.55 -9.46 1.82
CA PRO A 105 19.71 -8.83 2.50
C PRO A 105 19.50 -7.35 3.01
N GLU A 106 20.57 -6.75 3.60
CA GLU A 106 20.77 -5.41 4.24
C GLU A 106 20.21 -5.19 5.67
N PRO A 107 21.05 -5.02 6.74
CA PRO A 107 20.61 -5.10 8.14
C PRO A 107 19.48 -4.13 8.52
N ASP A 108 19.61 -2.85 8.15
CA ASP A 108 18.67 -1.81 8.60
C ASP A 108 17.33 -1.85 7.84
N ARG A 109 17.38 -2.18 6.54
CA ARG A 109 16.19 -2.29 5.70
C ARG A 109 15.40 -3.56 6.01
N VAL A 110 16.08 -4.66 6.31
CA VAL A 110 15.47 -5.92 6.78
C VAL A 110 14.82 -5.70 8.13
N ALA A 111 15.51 -5.06 9.09
CA ALA A 111 14.94 -4.81 10.41
C ALA A 111 13.63 -4.00 10.34
N LEU A 112 13.53 -2.99 9.47
CA LEU A 112 12.30 -2.24 9.27
C LEU A 112 11.18 -3.10 8.65
N LEU A 113 11.50 -3.89 7.62
CA LEU A 113 10.52 -4.75 6.95
C LEU A 113 10.01 -5.86 7.86
N ASP A 114 10.89 -6.45 8.67
CA ASP A 114 10.56 -7.46 9.67
C ASP A 114 9.69 -6.86 10.78
N ALA A 115 10.04 -5.67 11.27
CA ALA A 115 9.23 -4.96 12.26
C ALA A 115 7.83 -4.61 11.70
N LEU A 116 7.74 -4.20 10.43
CA LEU A 116 6.45 -4.02 9.76
C LEU A 116 5.72 -5.36 9.62
N ALA A 117 6.44 -6.45 9.34
CA ALA A 117 5.90 -7.79 9.17
C ALA A 117 5.24 -8.36 10.43
N THR A 118 5.62 -7.88 11.63
CA THR A 118 4.98 -8.27 12.89
C THR A 118 3.61 -7.61 13.10
N LEU A 119 3.33 -6.49 12.42
CA LEU A 119 2.09 -5.75 12.60
C LEU A 119 0.89 -6.49 11.97
N PRO A 120 -0.30 -6.43 12.59
CA PRO A 120 -1.56 -6.75 11.93
C PRO A 120 -1.72 -5.97 10.61
N ALA A 121 -2.24 -6.62 9.57
CA ALA A 121 -2.28 -6.06 8.21
C ALA A 121 -2.89 -4.65 8.15
N ASP A 122 -3.98 -4.43 8.88
CA ASP A 122 -4.67 -3.14 8.92
C ASP A 122 -3.83 -2.04 9.59
N GLN A 123 -3.02 -2.39 10.59
CA GLN A 123 -2.10 -1.45 11.24
C GLN A 123 -0.94 -1.15 10.30
N ARG A 124 -0.33 -2.19 9.71
CA ARG A 124 0.74 -2.06 8.71
C ARG A 124 0.32 -1.16 7.55
N ARG A 125 -0.85 -1.43 6.97
CA ARG A 125 -1.43 -0.64 5.87
C ARG A 125 -1.58 0.82 6.26
N ALA A 126 -2.11 1.11 7.45
CA ALA A 126 -2.25 2.48 7.92
C ALA A 126 -0.88 3.17 8.09
N ILE A 127 0.10 2.48 8.67
CA ILE A 127 1.47 2.99 8.84
C ILE A 127 2.12 3.31 7.50
N VAL A 128 2.07 2.38 6.54
CA VAL A 128 2.67 2.54 5.22
C VAL A 128 2.01 3.70 4.46
N LEU A 129 0.68 3.76 4.41
CA LEU A 129 -0.03 4.85 3.74
C LEU A 129 0.24 6.21 4.38
N HIS A 130 0.37 6.27 5.70
CA HIS A 130 0.62 7.54 6.36
C HIS A 130 2.06 8.02 6.20
N HIS A 131 3.03 7.12 6.36
CA HIS A 131 4.44 7.50 6.43
C HIS A 131 5.18 7.44 5.09
N LEU A 132 4.79 6.56 4.16
CA LEU A 132 5.42 6.44 2.83
C LEU A 132 4.62 7.09 1.71
N ASP A 133 3.31 7.29 1.90
CA ASP A 133 2.45 7.94 0.92
C ASP A 133 1.97 9.33 1.38
N HIS A 134 2.31 9.73 2.60
CA HIS A 134 1.98 11.02 3.22
C HIS A 134 0.49 11.34 3.29
N LEU A 135 -0.37 10.30 3.26
CA LEU A 135 -1.81 10.51 3.36
C LEU A 135 -2.20 10.94 4.77
N SER A 136 -3.12 11.90 4.82
CA SER A 136 -3.83 12.27 6.02
C SER A 136 -4.73 11.14 6.52
N VAL A 137 -5.15 11.22 7.78
CA VAL A 137 -6.09 10.26 8.37
C VAL A 137 -7.40 10.18 7.58
N ALA A 138 -7.89 11.31 7.08
CA ALA A 138 -9.12 11.40 6.29
C ALA A 138 -8.97 10.69 4.93
N GLU A 139 -7.86 10.90 4.22
CA GLU A 139 -7.59 10.24 2.94
C GLU A 139 -7.42 8.73 3.11
N ILE A 140 -6.72 8.29 4.17
CA ILE A 140 -6.59 6.87 4.49
C ILE A 140 -7.97 6.27 4.78
N ALA A 141 -8.80 6.94 5.59
CA ALA A 141 -10.15 6.50 5.93
C ALA A 141 -11.01 6.29 4.67
N GLN A 142 -10.98 7.24 3.74
CA GLN A 142 -11.65 7.14 2.44
C GLN A 142 -11.11 5.98 1.59
N GLN A 143 -9.78 5.81 1.53
CA GLN A 143 -9.15 4.79 0.71
C GLN A 143 -9.42 3.37 1.22
N VAL A 144 -9.44 3.17 2.53
CA VAL A 144 -9.61 1.83 3.14
C VAL A 144 -11.06 1.52 3.50
N GLY A 145 -11.98 2.50 3.43
CA GLY A 145 -13.39 2.32 3.78
C GLY A 145 -13.60 2.10 5.28
N ALA A 146 -12.87 2.83 6.13
CA ALA A 146 -13.00 2.74 7.59
C ALA A 146 -13.13 4.13 8.24
N PRO A 147 -13.80 4.26 9.41
CA PRO A 147 -13.90 5.53 10.11
C PRO A 147 -12.52 6.13 10.48
N GLU A 148 -12.40 7.46 10.49
CA GLU A 148 -11.15 8.13 10.89
C GLU A 148 -10.67 7.71 12.28
N GLY A 149 -11.58 7.54 13.25
CA GLY A 149 -11.24 7.04 14.59
C GLY A 149 -10.57 5.67 14.55
N THR A 150 -11.02 4.79 13.67
CA THR A 150 -10.41 3.47 13.44
C THR A 150 -9.02 3.61 12.84
N VAL A 151 -8.83 4.51 11.88
CA VAL A 151 -7.51 4.80 11.31
C VAL A 151 -6.54 5.36 12.36
N ARG A 152 -6.97 6.32 13.19
CA ARG A 152 -6.16 6.85 14.30
C ARG A 152 -5.76 5.75 15.28
N SER A 153 -6.70 4.87 15.63
CA SER A 153 -6.42 3.73 16.51
C SER A 153 -5.42 2.73 15.89
N ARG A 154 -5.54 2.44 14.59
CA ARG A 154 -4.59 1.58 13.85
C ARG A 154 -3.19 2.19 13.83
N LEU A 155 -3.08 3.49 13.54
CA LEU A 155 -1.82 4.23 13.53
C LEU A 155 -1.17 4.27 14.92
N SER A 156 -1.96 4.58 15.96
CA SER A 156 -1.47 4.61 17.34
C SER A 156 -0.91 3.25 17.77
N ARG A 157 -1.68 2.18 17.59
CA ARG A 157 -1.26 0.82 17.94
C ARG A 157 -0.08 0.33 17.10
N GLY A 158 -0.06 0.63 15.80
CA GLY A 158 1.05 0.29 14.92
C GLY A 158 2.35 0.97 15.37
N ARG A 159 2.32 2.26 15.67
CA ARG A 159 3.48 3.00 16.17
C ARG A 159 3.98 2.45 17.51
N ALA A 160 3.07 2.16 18.45
CA ALA A 160 3.44 1.59 19.74
C ALA A 160 4.10 0.21 19.59
N ALA A 161 3.62 -0.62 18.66
CA ALA A 161 4.24 -1.92 18.37
C ALA A 161 5.64 -1.77 17.75
N LEU A 162 5.81 -0.89 16.76
CA LEU A 162 7.12 -0.64 16.14
C LEU A 162 8.14 -0.06 17.13
N ALA A 163 7.71 0.85 18.02
CA ALA A 163 8.58 1.45 19.03
C ALA A 163 9.16 0.39 20.00
N ARG A 164 8.39 -0.65 20.35
CA ARG A 164 8.88 -1.76 21.18
C ARG A 164 9.96 -2.56 20.46
N HIS A 165 9.73 -2.93 19.19
CA HIS A 165 10.73 -3.63 18.38
C HIS A 165 12.06 -2.85 18.28
N LEU A 166 12.00 -1.55 18.02
CA LEU A 166 13.21 -0.71 17.93
C LEU A 166 13.95 -0.59 19.26
N THR A 167 13.24 -0.58 20.38
CA THR A 167 13.84 -0.52 21.73
C THR A 167 14.55 -1.83 22.08
N GLU A 168 13.94 -2.97 21.73
CA GLU A 168 14.47 -4.32 21.92
C GLU A 168 15.73 -4.55 21.07
N THR A 169 15.64 -4.30 19.75
CA THR A 169 16.79 -4.43 18.84
C THR A 169 17.94 -3.48 19.18
N GLY A 170 17.64 -2.23 19.54
CA GLY A 170 18.66 -1.27 19.99
C GLY A 170 19.31 -1.64 21.33
N SER A 171 18.65 -2.46 22.16
CA SER A 171 19.24 -3.00 23.39
C SER A 171 20.15 -4.20 23.14
N GLU A 172 19.93 -4.94 22.06
CA GLU A 172 20.73 -6.10 21.65
C GLU A 172 22.02 -5.65 20.96
N LEU A 173 21.96 -4.66 20.07
CA LEU A 173 23.14 -4.05 19.43
C LEU A 173 24.10 -3.37 20.41
N ARG A 174 23.62 -2.90 21.57
CA ARG A 174 24.49 -2.29 22.61
C ARG A 174 25.14 -3.31 23.55
N ARG A 175 24.71 -4.57 23.49
CA ARG A 175 25.21 -5.67 24.35
C ARG A 175 26.17 -6.60 23.61
N ALA A 176 26.20 -6.55 22.27
CA ALA A 176 27.18 -7.19 21.42
C ALA A 176 28.41 -6.28 21.23
#